data_AF-A0A6N2KA38-F1
#
_entry.id   AF-A0A6N2KA38-F1
#
_cell.length_a   1.000
_cell.length_b   1.000
_cell.length_c   1.000
_cell.angle_alpha   90.00
_cell.angle_beta   90.00
_cell.angle_gamma   90.00
#
_symmetry.space_group_name_H-M   'P 1'
#
loop_
_entity.id
_entity.type
_entity.pdbx_description
1 polymer ?
#
loop_
_entity_poly.entity_id
_entity_poly.type
_entity_poly.pdbx_seq_one_letter_code
_entity_poly.pdbx_strand_id
1 'polypeptide(L)'
;MFNRLVGIKEKVKIRLRVLTRPVADQLPEIYRALGENYNERVLPSIIHETLKTVVAEYNASQLITQREAVSREIRKVLTERASNFHIAQDDVSITGLTFGKEFTAAIEAKQVAAQEAERAKFIVEKAEQDKKSAVIRAE
;
A
#
# COMPACT_ATOMS: atom_id res chain seq x y z
N MET A 1 11.52 -6.56 20.31
CA MET A 1 10.37 -7.48 20.17
C MET A 1 9.85 -7.38 18.74
N PHE A 2 9.76 -8.49 18.00
CA PHE A 2 9.42 -8.51 16.57
C PHE A 2 7.90 -8.73 16.43
N ASN A 3 7.12 -7.65 16.35
CA ASN A 3 5.67 -7.79 16.21
C ASN A 3 5.31 -8.02 14.73
N ARG A 4 4.62 -9.14 14.44
CA ARG A 4 4.26 -9.59 13.08
C ARG A 4 2.74 -9.44 12.93
N LEU A 5 2.30 -8.31 12.40
CA LEU A 5 0.87 -8.02 12.21
C LEU A 5 0.44 -8.20 10.76
N VAL A 6 -0.74 -8.81 10.58
CA VAL A 6 -1.36 -9.17 9.30
C VAL A 6 -2.64 -8.37 9.16
N GLY A 7 -2.58 -7.24 8.44
CA GLY A 7 -3.77 -6.47 8.07
C GLY A 7 -4.51 -7.13 6.91
N ILE A 8 -5.84 -7.27 7.03
CA ILE A 8 -6.71 -7.98 6.07
C ILE A 8 -7.56 -6.98 5.28
N LYS A 9 -7.37 -6.97 3.96
CA LYS A 9 -8.45 -6.85 2.97
C LYS A 9 -8.37 -8.16 2.20
N GLU A 10 -9.48 -8.86 1.93
CA GLU A 10 -9.57 -10.27 1.48
C GLU A 10 -8.68 -10.69 0.28
N LYS A 11 -7.91 -9.79 -0.33
CA LYS A 11 -7.04 -10.03 -1.50
C LYS A 11 -5.57 -9.67 -1.28
N VAL A 12 -5.16 -9.10 -0.13
CA VAL A 12 -3.77 -8.69 0.13
C VAL A 12 -3.37 -8.99 1.58
N LYS A 13 -2.31 -9.78 1.78
CA LYS A 13 -1.63 -10.00 3.06
C LYS A 13 -0.38 -9.14 3.11
N ILE A 14 -0.37 -8.15 3.99
CA ILE A 14 0.80 -7.29 4.24
C ILE A 14 1.45 -7.72 5.54
N ARG A 15 2.76 -7.95 5.52
CA ARG A 15 3.59 -8.12 6.71
C ARG A 15 4.36 -6.83 6.96
N LEU A 16 4.14 -6.26 8.13
CA LEU A 16 4.82 -5.05 8.59
C LEU A 16 5.76 -5.40 9.74
N ARG A 17 6.95 -4.78 9.75
CA ARG A 17 7.83 -4.71 10.92
C ARG A 17 7.75 -3.31 11.48
N VAL A 18 7.50 -3.24 12.78
CA VAL A 18 7.35 -1.99 13.51
C VAL A 18 8.24 -2.05 14.74
N LEU A 19 9.13 -1.06 14.87
CA LEU A 19 9.97 -0.86 16.04
C LEU A 19 9.44 0.34 16.81
N THR A 20 9.06 0.11 18.06
CA THR A 20 8.50 1.12 18.95
C THR A 20 9.22 1.09 20.28
N ARG A 21 9.23 2.25 20.94
CA ARG A 21 9.67 2.40 22.31
C ARG A 21 8.71 3.33 23.06
N PRO A 22 8.39 3.03 24.33
CA PRO A 22 7.64 3.96 25.16
C PRO A 22 8.48 5.21 25.44
N VAL A 23 7.83 6.36 25.56
CA VAL A 23 8.50 7.60 25.96
C VAL A 23 8.84 7.51 27.45
N ALA A 24 10.13 7.64 27.78
CA ALA A 24 10.65 7.47 29.14
C ALA A 24 9.95 8.38 30.15
N ASP A 25 9.70 9.62 29.77
CA ASP A 25 9.08 10.64 30.63
C ASP A 25 7.61 10.33 30.97
N GLN A 26 6.95 9.52 30.14
CA GLN A 26 5.53 9.21 30.23
C GLN A 26 5.26 7.75 30.64
N LEU A 27 6.30 7.01 31.05
CA LEU A 27 6.18 5.62 31.52
C LEU A 27 5.10 5.43 32.60
N PRO A 28 4.95 6.31 33.61
CA PRO A 28 3.90 6.16 34.62
C PRO A 28 2.49 6.35 34.08
N GLU A 29 2.30 7.19 33.05
CA GLU A 29 1.00 7.36 32.40
C GLU A 29 0.68 6.20 31.46
N ILE A 30 1.65 5.76 30.66
CA ILE A 30 1.51 4.57 29.80
C ILE A 30 1.11 3.36 30.64
N TYR A 31 1.80 3.14 31.77
CA TYR A 31 1.52 2.02 32.65
C TYR A 31 0.11 2.10 33.27
N ARG A 32 -0.34 3.29 33.70
CA ARG A 32 -1.67 3.47 34.29
C ARG A 32 -2.80 3.41 33.26
N ALA A 33 -2.61 4.01 32.09
CA ALA A 33 -3.66 4.13 31.06
C ALA A 33 -3.79 2.88 30.20
N LEU A 34 -2.66 2.25 29.85
CA LEU A 34 -2.61 1.16 28.87
C LEU A 34 -2.23 -0.19 29.48
N GLY A 35 -1.64 -0.19 30.68
CA GLY A 35 -1.18 -1.39 31.37
C GLY A 35 0.07 -2.01 30.72
N GLU A 36 0.56 -3.10 31.30
CA GLU A 36 1.72 -3.86 30.79
C GLU A 36 1.48 -4.43 29.39
N ASN A 37 0.22 -4.74 29.05
CA ASN A 37 -0.17 -5.38 27.80
C ASN A 37 -0.46 -4.39 26.66
N TYR A 38 -0.04 -3.12 26.78
CA TYR A 38 -0.28 -2.11 25.74
C TYR A 38 0.27 -2.52 24.37
N ASN A 39 1.43 -3.20 24.36
CA ASN A 39 2.07 -3.69 23.14
C ASN A 39 1.25 -4.74 22.39
N GLU A 40 0.42 -5.50 23.11
CA GLU A 40 -0.39 -6.59 22.53
C GLU A 40 -1.83 -6.16 22.23
N ARG A 41 -2.31 -5.09 22.87
CA ARG A 41 -3.68 -4.59 22.66
C ARG A 41 -3.74 -3.37 21.77
N VAL A 42 -2.91 -2.37 22.05
CA VAL A 42 -3.00 -1.05 21.40
C VAL A 42 -2.24 -1.03 20.09
N LEU A 43 -1.00 -1.56 20.07
CA LEU A 43 -0.20 -1.57 18.84
C LEU A 43 -0.89 -2.31 17.68
N PRO A 44 -1.46 -3.51 17.84
CA PRO A 44 -2.19 -4.18 16.76
C PRO A 44 -3.37 -3.36 16.25
N SER A 45 -4.08 -2.69 17.15
CA SER A 45 -5.27 -1.90 16.81
C SER A 45 -4.91 -0.69 15.94
N ILE A 46 -3.94 0.14 16.39
CA ILE A 46 -3.50 1.31 15.63
C ILE A 46 -2.84 0.93 14.30
N ILE A 47 -2.11 -0.19 14.27
CA ILE A 47 -1.45 -0.68 13.05
C ILE A 47 -2.50 -1.16 12.04
N HIS A 48 -3.51 -1.91 12.47
CA HIS A 48 -4.59 -2.35 11.59
C HIS A 48 -5.41 -1.18 11.05
N GLU A 49 -5.75 -0.19 11.88
CA GLU A 49 -6.46 1.00 11.42
C GLU A 49 -5.64 1.83 10.42
N THR A 50 -4.36 2.03 10.70
CA THR A 50 -3.45 2.75 9.80
C THR A 50 -3.31 2.02 8.47
N LEU A 51 -3.09 0.71 8.50
CA LEU A 51 -3.03 -0.12 7.30
C LEU A 51 -4.33 -0.05 6.50
N LYS A 52 -5.50 -0.12 7.16
CA LYS A 52 -6.79 -0.04 6.47
C LYS A 52 -7.00 1.30 5.77
N THR A 53 -6.59 2.39 6.42
CA THR A 53 -6.68 3.75 5.88
C THR A 53 -5.77 3.90 4.67
N VAL A 54 -4.48 3.56 4.79
CA VAL A 54 -3.52 3.70 3.69
C VAL A 54 -3.87 2.75 2.53
N VAL A 55 -4.21 1.49 2.80
CA VAL A 55 -4.60 0.53 1.74
C VAL A 55 -5.92 0.92 1.06
N ALA A 56 -6.74 1.80 1.66
CA ALA A 56 -7.92 2.35 0.98
C ALA A 56 -7.54 3.41 -0.07
N GLU A 57 -6.48 4.17 0.15
CA GLU A 57 -6.02 5.22 -0.77
C GLU A 57 -5.13 4.68 -1.90
N TYR A 58 -4.38 3.60 -1.63
CA TYR A 58 -3.46 3.02 -2.60
C TYR A 58 -4.05 1.79 -3.30
N ASN A 59 -3.92 1.77 -4.62
CA ASN A 59 -4.13 0.56 -5.39
C ASN A 59 -2.98 -0.42 -5.14
N ALA A 60 -3.26 -1.71 -5.24
CA ALA A 60 -2.24 -2.74 -5.05
C ALA A 60 -1.04 -2.65 -5.99
N SER A 61 -1.21 -2.20 -7.23
CA SER A 61 -0.09 -1.92 -8.14
C SER A 61 0.84 -0.87 -7.56
N GLN A 62 0.29 0.16 -6.91
CA GLN A 62 1.04 1.21 -6.22
C GLN A 62 1.68 0.69 -4.92
N LEU A 63 1.05 -0.26 -4.23
CA LEU A 63 1.68 -0.91 -3.06
C LEU A 63 2.97 -1.67 -3.44
N ILE A 64 3.10 -2.13 -4.69
CA ILE A 64 4.32 -2.77 -5.21
C ILE A 64 5.31 -1.71 -5.69
N THR A 65 4.88 -0.84 -6.61
CA THR A 65 5.78 0.08 -7.30
C THR A 65 6.23 1.25 -6.41
N GLN A 66 5.37 1.70 -5.50
CA GLN A 66 5.59 2.83 -4.61
C GLN A 66 5.71 2.41 -3.15
N ARG A 67 6.21 1.19 -2.88
CA ARG A 67 6.36 0.64 -1.53
C ARG A 67 7.04 1.62 -0.55
N GLU A 68 8.07 2.33 -1.00
CA GLU A 68 8.79 3.31 -0.19
C GLU A 68 7.89 4.50 0.20
N ALA A 69 7.10 5.02 -0.74
CA ALA A 69 6.17 6.11 -0.46
C ALA A 69 5.07 5.66 0.50
N VAL A 70 4.51 4.46 0.27
CA VAL A 70 3.52 3.84 1.15
C VAL A 70 4.09 3.61 2.56
N SER A 71 5.34 3.15 2.68
CA SER A 71 5.99 2.96 3.98
C SER A 71 6.16 4.28 4.74
N ARG A 72 6.52 5.37 4.02
CA ARG A 72 6.58 6.71 4.61
C ARG A 72 5.21 7.20 5.09
N GLU A 73 4.17 6.98 4.30
CA GLU A 73 2.81 7.40 4.68
C GLU A 73 2.30 6.62 5.90
N ILE A 74 2.48 5.30 5.91
CA ILE A 74 2.18 4.46 7.08
C ILE A 74 2.95 4.97 8.30
N ARG A 75 4.24 5.28 8.16
CA ARG A 75 5.06 5.81 9.27
C ARG A 75 4.48 7.10 9.81
N LYS A 76 4.10 8.04 8.94
CA LYS A 76 3.53 9.34 9.34
C LYS A 76 2.24 9.15 10.14
N VAL A 77 1.27 8.44 9.57
CA VAL A 77 -0.04 8.21 10.21
C VAL A 77 0.11 7.41 11.49
N LEU A 78 0.97 6.39 11.50
CA LEU A 78 1.21 5.58 12.69
C LEU A 78 1.90 6.38 13.80
N THR A 79 2.82 7.29 13.46
CA THR A 79 3.50 8.16 14.43
C THR A 79 2.51 9.10 15.11
N GLU A 80 1.64 9.74 14.33
CA GLU A 80 0.60 10.64 14.87
C GLU A 80 -0.35 9.88 15.82
N ARG A 81 -0.82 8.71 15.40
CA ARG A 81 -1.67 7.84 16.22
C ARG A 81 -0.95 7.34 17.48
N ALA A 82 0.31 6.91 17.37
CA ALA A 82 1.10 6.39 18.48
C ALA A 82 1.47 7.47 19.50
N SER A 83 1.66 8.72 19.06
CA SER A 83 1.93 9.86 19.92
C SER A 83 0.79 10.14 20.92
N ASN A 84 -0.47 9.90 20.52
CA ASN A 84 -1.63 10.02 21.42
C ASN A 84 -1.59 9.02 22.59
N PHE A 85 -0.83 7.94 22.44
CA PHE A 85 -0.61 6.91 23.45
C PHE A 85 0.76 7.01 24.12
N HIS A 86 1.52 8.08 23.86
CA HIS A 86 2.88 8.28 24.36
C HIS A 86 3.87 7.19 23.91
N ILE A 87 3.65 6.61 22.73
CA ILE A 87 4.52 5.60 22.12
C ILE A 87 5.29 6.23 20.98
N ALA A 88 6.62 6.17 21.05
CA ALA A 88 7.49 6.61 19.97
C ALA A 88 7.71 5.49 18.95
N GLN A 89 7.63 5.86 17.67
CA GLN A 89 7.94 5.01 16.52
C GLN A 89 9.39 5.23 16.09
N ASP A 90 10.22 4.20 16.17
CA ASP A 90 11.61 4.28 15.70
C ASP A 90 11.68 3.95 14.20
N ASP A 91 11.12 2.79 13.79
CA ASP A 91 11.17 2.32 12.41
C ASP A 91 9.88 1.58 12.00
N VAL A 92 9.42 1.82 10.76
CA VAL A 92 8.29 1.13 10.14
C VAL A 92 8.71 0.69 8.75
N SER A 93 8.69 -0.61 8.53
CA SER A 93 9.09 -1.20 7.27
C SER A 93 8.15 -2.32 6.86
N ILE A 94 7.63 -2.26 5.64
CA ILE A 94 6.94 -3.41 5.04
C ILE A 94 8.00 -4.51 4.87
N THR A 95 7.76 -5.75 5.30
CA THR A 95 8.70 -6.87 5.16
C THR A 95 8.26 -7.88 4.12
N GLY A 96 6.96 -7.97 3.87
CA GLY A 96 6.43 -8.87 2.85
C GLY A 96 5.05 -8.43 2.42
N LEU A 97 4.75 -8.68 1.15
CA LEU A 97 3.46 -8.34 0.59
C LEU A 97 3.05 -9.51 -0.30
N THR A 98 1.87 -10.08 -0.03
CA THR A 98 1.37 -11.27 -0.71
C THR A 98 -0.03 -10.99 -1.20
N PHE A 99 -0.23 -11.05 -2.50
CA PHE A 99 -1.53 -10.87 -3.14
C PHE A 99 -2.21 -12.23 -3.33
N GLY A 100 -3.54 -12.26 -3.25
CA GLY A 100 -4.32 -13.42 -3.66
C GLY A 100 -4.19 -13.66 -5.18
N LYS A 101 -4.29 -14.93 -5.62
CA LYS A 101 -4.16 -15.30 -7.05
C LYS A 101 -5.11 -14.54 -7.96
N GLU A 102 -6.34 -14.31 -7.53
CA GLU A 102 -7.35 -13.53 -8.25
C GLU A 102 -6.93 -12.08 -8.50
N PHE A 103 -6.10 -11.53 -7.61
CA PHE A 103 -5.65 -10.16 -7.67
C PHE A 103 -4.53 -9.98 -8.70
N THR A 104 -3.56 -10.91 -8.73
CA THR A 104 -2.55 -10.98 -9.79
C THR A 104 -3.22 -11.13 -11.15
N ALA A 105 -4.21 -12.02 -11.27
CA ALA A 105 -4.97 -12.22 -12.50
C ALA A 105 -5.72 -10.95 -12.96
N ALA A 106 -6.30 -10.19 -12.03
CA ALA A 106 -6.99 -8.93 -12.36
C ALA A 106 -6.04 -7.82 -12.83
N ILE A 107 -4.83 -7.74 -12.25
CA ILE A 107 -3.79 -6.78 -12.69
C ILE A 107 -3.30 -7.16 -14.09
N GLU A 108 -3.02 -8.44 -14.30
CA GLU A 108 -2.54 -8.98 -15.58
C GLU A 108 -3.60 -8.77 -16.67
N ALA A 109 -4.87 -9.04 -16.39
CA ALA A 109 -5.98 -8.77 -17.31
C ALA A 109 -6.13 -7.28 -17.64
N LYS A 110 -5.96 -6.38 -16.67
CA LYS A 110 -5.95 -4.92 -16.94
C LYS A 110 -4.78 -4.50 -17.82
N GLN A 111 -3.60 -5.08 -17.61
CA GLN A 111 -2.42 -4.81 -18.45
C GLN A 111 -2.65 -5.28 -19.88
N VAL A 112 -3.20 -6.49 -20.07
CA VAL A 112 -3.53 -7.02 -21.39
C VAL A 112 -4.56 -6.13 -22.08
N ALA A 113 -5.64 -5.74 -21.39
CA ALA A 113 -6.66 -4.85 -21.94
C ALA A 113 -6.11 -3.47 -22.33
N ALA A 114 -5.21 -2.90 -21.52
CA ALA A 114 -4.54 -1.65 -21.86
C ALA A 114 -3.65 -1.79 -23.10
N GLN A 115 -2.90 -2.89 -23.20
CA GLN A 115 -2.04 -3.17 -24.36
C GLN A 115 -2.83 -3.44 -25.64
N GLU A 116 -3.98 -4.10 -25.54
CA GLU A 116 -4.91 -4.29 -26.66
C GLU A 116 -5.51 -2.97 -27.13
N ALA A 117 -5.89 -2.07 -26.21
CA ALA A 117 -6.39 -0.74 -26.56
C ALA A 117 -5.31 0.12 -27.26
N GLU A 118 -4.06 0.07 -26.79
CA GLU A 118 -2.92 0.73 -27.43
C GLU A 118 -2.71 0.22 -28.86
N ARG A 119 -2.71 -1.11 -29.04
CA ARG A 119 -2.60 -1.74 -30.36
C ARG A 119 -3.76 -1.38 -31.28
N ALA A 120 -4.98 -1.36 -30.78
CA ALA A 120 -6.15 -1.00 -31.56
C ALA A 120 -6.06 0.44 -32.07
N LYS A 121 -5.63 1.39 -31.23
CA LYS A 121 -5.37 2.78 -31.65
C LYS A 121 -4.32 2.86 -32.75
N PHE A 122 -3.21 2.14 -32.61
CA PHE A 122 -2.15 2.13 -33.61
C PHE A 122 -2.62 1.55 -34.97
N ILE A 123 -3.46 0.51 -34.94
CA ILE A 123 -4.04 -0.07 -36.16
C ILE A 123 -4.98 0.92 -36.85
N VAL A 124 -5.82 1.63 -36.10
CA VAL A 124 -6.74 2.64 -36.65
C VAL A 124 -5.95 3.79 -37.27
N GLU A 125 -4.94 4.29 -36.58
CA GLU A 125 -4.10 5.39 -37.05
C GLU A 125 -3.33 5.02 -38.32
N LYS A 126 -2.79 3.80 -38.38
CA LYS A 126 -2.15 3.26 -39.59
C LYS A 126 -3.14 3.15 -40.75
N ALA A 127 -4.36 2.67 -40.50
CA ALA A 127 -5.40 2.56 -41.53
C ALA A 127 -5.85 3.92 -42.07
N GLU A 128 -5.91 4.95 -41.22
CA GLU A 128 -6.18 6.34 -41.67
C GLU A 128 -5.03 6.90 -42.51
N GLN A 129 -3.79 6.63 -42.11
CA GLN A 129 -2.59 7.10 -42.81
C GLN A 129 -2.44 6.45 -44.18
N ASP A 130 -2.75 5.16 -44.30
CA ASP A 130 -2.75 4.43 -45.57
C ASP A 130 -3.83 4.98 -46.53
N LYS A 131 -5.04 5.31 -46.04
CA LYS A 131 -6.10 5.94 -46.86
C LYS A 131 -5.69 7.29 -47.41
N LYS A 132 -5.10 8.16 -46.58
CA LYS A 132 -4.61 9.48 -47.02
C LYS A 132 -3.51 9.35 -48.07
N SER A 133 -2.60 8.39 -47.88
CA SER A 133 -1.50 8.13 -48.83
C SER A 133 -2.00 7.57 -50.17
N ALA A 134 -3.05 6.75 -50.17
CA ALA A 134 -3.66 6.23 -51.39
C ALA A 134 -4.34 7.33 -52.22
N VAL A 135 -4.98 8.31 -51.57
CA VAL A 135 -5.59 9.47 -52.26
C VAL A 135 -4.52 10.34 -52.92
N ILE A 136 -3.43 10.66 -52.21
CA ILE A 136 -2.34 11.50 -52.74
C ILE A 136 -1.61 10.83 -53.91
N ARG A 137 -1.53 9.50 -53.95
CA ARG A 137 -0.90 8.75 -55.06
C ARG A 137 -1.76 8.65 -56.32
N ALA A 138 -3.06 8.96 -56.21
CA ALA A 138 -4.00 8.86 -57.32
C ALA A 138 -4.22 10.20 -58.07
N GLU A 139 -3.61 11.29 -57.59
CA GLU A 139 -3.49 12.60 -58.25
C GLU A 139 -2.17 12.68 -59.03
#